data_AF-A0A448X7G7-F1
#
_entry.id   AF-A0A448X7G7-F1
#
_cell.length_a   1.000
_cell.length_b   1.000
_cell.length_c   1.000
_cell.angle_alpha   90.00
_cell.angle_beta   90.00
_cell.angle_gamma   90.00
#
_symmetry.space_group_name_H-M   'P 1'
#
loop_
_entity.id
_entity.type
_entity.pdbx_description
1 polymer ?
#
loop_
_entity_poly.entity_id
_entity_poly.type
_entity_poly.pdbx_seq_one_letter_code
_entity_poly.pdbx_strand_id
1 'polypeptide(L)'
;LKNGNSEDNDSLGSRAEEKNSSSPAVFHDEVNDDMSQAVNMGSTSESIDLAFVHISQKDAFLVFRSLCRLSMKPLPNQNPGDPKSHPLRSKILSLQLLLSILQNPGPAFQSGEIFITAIKQYLFASLLKNGVIYVPEVLVLCLSIFASLLIYFKQHLKIQIEAFFREVLLGLLEAPGASFEIKWIIADSLHRICSDAQCVVDLYLNYDCELVSANIFERLVVNLAKLAHGGRSPSTESSVLGTSSLYSNSTVAIALTAHQEQQLRIRGLECLTSVLHCMVTWSRELYVSPEQQSFLGSEPSASQNSDSSIEVSSTSSSK
;
A
#
# COMPACT_ATOMS: atom_id res chain seq x y z
N LEU A 1 1.87 -45.78 -84.49
CA LEU A 1 0.55 -46.34 -84.84
C LEU A 1 -0.51 -45.35 -84.37
N LYS A 2 -1.31 -44.88 -85.32
CA LYS A 2 -2.67 -44.30 -85.25
C LYS A 2 -3.21 -43.74 -83.92
N ASN A 3 -3.53 -42.44 -84.02
CA ASN A 3 -4.82 -41.77 -83.76
C ASN A 3 -5.33 -41.66 -82.32
N GLY A 4 -5.84 -40.52 -81.86
CA GLY A 4 -5.94 -39.18 -82.46
C GLY A 4 -7.05 -38.34 -81.80
N ASN A 5 -6.88 -37.00 -81.79
CA ASN A 5 -7.85 -35.88 -81.77
C ASN A 5 -9.21 -36.01 -80.99
N SER A 6 -9.78 -35.00 -80.33
CA SER A 6 -9.44 -33.58 -80.01
C SER A 6 -10.57 -33.03 -79.07
N GLU A 7 -10.85 -31.74 -78.79
CA GLU A 7 -10.38 -30.43 -79.26
C GLU A 7 -10.66 -29.31 -78.21
N ASP A 8 -9.62 -28.60 -77.77
CA ASP A 8 -9.50 -27.15 -77.51
C ASP A 8 -10.41 -26.30 -76.56
N ASN A 9 -9.74 -25.26 -76.00
CA ASN A 9 -10.26 -24.00 -75.41
C ASN A 9 -10.98 -24.07 -74.03
N ASP A 10 -10.87 -23.08 -73.12
CA ASP A 10 -10.07 -21.84 -73.13
C ASP A 10 -9.69 -21.36 -71.70
N SER A 11 -8.77 -20.40 -71.68
CA SER A 11 -8.22 -19.55 -70.61
C SER A 11 -9.14 -19.04 -69.48
N LEU A 12 -8.52 -18.86 -68.30
CA LEU A 12 -8.62 -17.75 -67.30
C LEU A 12 -8.66 -18.21 -65.82
N GLY A 13 -8.09 -17.40 -64.92
CA GLY A 13 -8.42 -17.44 -63.49
C GLY A 13 -7.29 -17.81 -62.51
N SER A 14 -6.30 -16.93 -62.35
CA SER A 14 -5.41 -16.96 -61.18
C SER A 14 -6.18 -16.81 -59.86
N ARG A 15 -5.76 -17.51 -58.79
CA ARG A 15 -5.35 -16.94 -57.47
C ARG A 15 -5.30 -18.03 -56.40
N ALA A 16 -4.19 -18.13 -55.67
CA ALA A 16 -4.01 -19.11 -54.60
C ALA A 16 -4.83 -18.75 -53.36
N GLU A 17 -5.41 -19.77 -52.72
CA GLU A 17 -6.05 -19.64 -51.40
C GLU A 17 -4.99 -19.74 -50.30
N GLU A 18 -4.77 -18.65 -49.57
CA GLU A 18 -4.01 -18.70 -48.32
C GLU A 18 -4.84 -19.38 -47.22
N LYS A 19 -4.24 -20.39 -46.57
CA LYS A 19 -4.86 -21.05 -45.41
C LYS A 19 -4.83 -20.12 -44.20
N ASN A 20 -5.96 -19.48 -43.93
CA ASN A 20 -6.15 -18.68 -42.72
C ASN A 20 -6.18 -19.61 -41.48
N SER A 21 -5.20 -19.48 -40.60
CA SER A 21 -5.11 -20.23 -39.34
C SER A 21 -5.45 -19.30 -38.17
N SER A 22 -6.72 -19.34 -37.74
CA SER A 22 -7.23 -18.53 -36.64
C SER A 22 -6.66 -19.01 -35.29
N SER A 23 -5.73 -18.23 -34.74
CA SER A 23 -5.36 -18.31 -33.33
C SER A 23 -6.44 -17.68 -32.44
N PRO A 24 -6.65 -18.17 -31.20
CA PRO A 24 -7.71 -17.67 -30.33
C PRO A 24 -7.40 -16.24 -29.83
N ALA A 25 -8.43 -15.40 -29.79
CA ALA A 25 -8.31 -14.04 -29.27
C ALA A 25 -7.98 -14.04 -27.77
N VAL A 26 -6.93 -13.32 -27.39
CA VAL A 26 -6.62 -13.02 -26.00
C VAL A 26 -7.55 -11.90 -25.54
N PHE A 27 -8.39 -12.20 -24.55
CA PHE A 27 -9.17 -11.18 -23.85
C PHE A 27 -8.21 -10.24 -23.11
N HIS A 28 -8.18 -8.98 -23.52
CA HIS A 28 -7.70 -7.91 -22.65
C HIS A 28 -8.83 -7.49 -21.74
N ASP A 29 -8.62 -7.58 -20.42
CA ASP A 29 -9.56 -7.02 -19.45
C ASP A 29 -9.62 -5.49 -19.61
N GLU A 30 -10.83 -4.97 -19.85
CA GLU A 30 -11.12 -3.54 -19.72
C GLU A 30 -11.14 -3.16 -18.23
N VAL A 31 -9.98 -2.78 -17.69
CA VAL A 31 -9.88 -2.18 -16.35
C VAL A 31 -9.46 -0.71 -16.47
N ASN A 32 -10.49 0.14 -16.43
CA ASN A 32 -10.49 1.56 -16.04
C ASN A 32 -9.52 2.53 -16.73
N ASP A 33 -10.08 3.32 -17.65
CA ASP A 33 -9.50 4.56 -18.20
C ASP A 33 -9.21 5.64 -17.11
N ASP A 34 -9.84 5.51 -15.92
CA ASP A 34 -9.64 6.38 -14.76
C ASP A 34 -8.23 6.32 -14.14
N MET A 35 -7.46 5.25 -14.40
CA MET A 35 -6.06 5.13 -13.95
C MET A 35 -5.23 6.34 -14.41
N SER A 36 -5.56 6.89 -15.58
CA SER A 36 -4.85 7.96 -16.28
C SER A 36 -4.61 9.23 -15.46
N GLN A 37 -5.48 9.56 -14.49
CA GLN A 37 -5.30 10.76 -13.67
C GLN A 37 -4.33 10.55 -12.50
N ALA A 38 -4.25 9.34 -11.92
CA ALA A 38 -3.37 9.03 -10.80
C ALA A 38 -1.89 8.82 -11.23
N VAL A 39 -1.65 8.27 -12.42
CA VAL A 39 -0.28 8.05 -12.94
C VAL A 39 0.37 9.31 -13.53
N ASN A 40 -0.36 10.41 -13.70
CA ASN A 40 0.16 11.59 -14.40
C ASN A 40 1.20 12.41 -13.60
N MET A 41 1.48 12.02 -12.34
CA MET A 41 2.63 12.53 -11.58
C MET A 41 4.00 12.09 -12.14
N GLY A 42 4.03 11.18 -13.12
CA GLY A 42 5.27 10.62 -13.69
C GLY A 42 5.69 11.18 -15.07
N SER A 43 4.93 12.09 -15.67
CA SER A 43 5.09 12.49 -17.09
C SER A 43 5.63 13.91 -17.30
N THR A 44 5.42 14.84 -16.36
CA THR A 44 5.99 16.19 -16.44
C THR A 44 7.48 16.17 -16.08
N SER A 45 8.33 16.27 -17.10
CA SER A 45 9.75 16.59 -16.93
C SER A 45 9.97 18.08 -16.60
N GLU A 46 9.18 18.62 -15.69
CA GLU A 46 9.42 19.96 -15.16
C GLU A 46 10.70 19.91 -14.33
N SER A 47 11.68 20.70 -14.76
CA SER A 47 12.91 20.92 -14.01
C SER A 47 12.58 21.72 -12.76
N ILE A 48 12.22 21.03 -11.68
CA ILE A 48 12.09 21.64 -10.36
C ILE A 48 13.43 22.32 -10.05
N ASP A 49 13.40 23.64 -9.87
CA ASP A 49 14.59 24.45 -9.59
C ASP A 49 15.00 24.26 -8.12
N LEU A 50 15.55 23.07 -7.84
CA LEU A 50 15.92 22.63 -6.51
C LEU A 50 17.24 23.30 -6.11
N ALA A 51 17.16 24.30 -5.24
CA ALA A 51 18.32 24.87 -4.57
C ALA A 51 18.97 23.81 -3.65
N PHE A 52 20.12 23.27 -4.07
CA PHE A 52 20.92 22.36 -3.25
C PHE A 52 21.89 23.16 -2.39
N VAL A 53 21.88 22.91 -1.07
CA VAL A 53 22.75 23.58 -0.09
C VAL A 53 24.20 23.07 -0.19
N HIS A 54 24.39 21.81 -0.57
CA HIS A 54 25.71 21.19 -0.66
C HIS A 54 25.80 20.16 -1.80
N ILE A 55 27.01 19.92 -2.32
CA ILE A 55 27.23 18.98 -3.42
C ILE A 55 26.80 17.56 -3.06
N SER A 56 27.13 17.07 -1.86
CA SER A 56 26.70 15.74 -1.41
C SER A 56 25.19 15.58 -1.28
N GLN A 57 24.46 16.68 -1.03
CA GLN A 57 23.00 16.69 -0.99
C GLN A 57 22.43 16.50 -2.41
N LYS A 58 23.02 17.17 -3.41
CA LYS A 58 22.71 16.98 -4.84
C LYS A 58 23.02 15.56 -5.29
N ASP A 59 24.17 15.02 -4.91
CA ASP A 59 24.57 13.65 -5.28
C ASP A 59 23.63 12.61 -4.67
N ALA A 60 23.29 12.73 -3.38
CA ALA A 60 22.32 11.86 -2.71
C ALA A 60 20.93 11.92 -3.37
N PHE A 61 20.46 13.11 -3.74
CA PHE A 61 19.20 13.28 -4.48
C PHE A 61 19.25 12.62 -5.86
N LEU A 62 20.35 12.78 -6.60
CA LEU A 62 20.52 12.17 -7.92
C LEU A 62 20.57 10.64 -7.84
N VAL A 63 21.24 10.07 -6.83
CA VAL A 63 21.24 8.62 -6.56
C VAL A 63 19.83 8.13 -6.24
N PHE A 64 19.14 8.76 -5.27
CA PHE A 64 17.78 8.38 -4.87
C PHE A 64 16.79 8.43 -6.05
N ARG A 65 16.81 9.52 -6.83
CA ARG A 65 15.99 9.66 -8.04
C ARG A 65 16.33 8.60 -9.09
N SER A 66 17.60 8.23 -9.24
CA SER A 66 18.02 7.21 -10.20
C SER A 66 17.54 5.81 -9.79
N LEU A 67 17.60 5.46 -8.50
CA LEU A 67 17.04 4.22 -7.97
C LEU A 67 15.52 4.14 -8.20
N CYS A 68 14.78 5.23 -7.95
CA CYS A 68 13.35 5.33 -8.26
C CYS A 68 13.10 5.04 -9.75
N ARG A 69 13.81 5.71 -10.67
CA ARG A 69 13.67 5.49 -12.12
C ARG A 69 14.04 4.07 -12.57
N LEU A 70 15.07 3.46 -11.98
CA LEU A 70 15.46 2.08 -12.28
C LEU A 70 14.37 1.09 -11.84
N SER A 71 13.82 1.26 -10.63
CA SER A 71 12.71 0.44 -10.14
C SER A 71 11.42 0.58 -10.97
N MET A 72 11.24 1.67 -11.74
CA MET A 72 10.06 1.89 -12.60
C MET A 72 10.16 1.30 -14.03
N LYS A 73 11.29 0.68 -14.40
CA LYS A 73 11.43 0.03 -15.70
C LYS A 73 10.37 -1.09 -15.87
N PRO A 74 9.74 -1.22 -17.05
CA PRO A 74 8.76 -2.28 -17.30
C PRO A 74 9.42 -3.66 -17.24
N LEU A 75 8.63 -4.66 -16.86
CA LEU A 75 9.01 -6.08 -16.94
C LEU A 75 8.61 -6.62 -18.32
N PRO A 76 9.21 -7.72 -18.79
CA PRO A 76 8.77 -8.37 -20.03
C PRO A 76 7.34 -8.88 -19.91
N ASN A 77 6.55 -8.75 -20.99
CA ASN A 77 5.17 -9.22 -21.05
C ASN A 77 5.07 -10.75 -20.85
N GLN A 78 6.09 -11.49 -21.29
CA GLN A 78 6.21 -12.92 -21.06
C GLN A 78 6.98 -13.18 -19.75
N ASN A 79 6.34 -13.90 -18.83
CA ASN A 79 6.89 -14.32 -17.54
C ASN A 79 7.55 -13.18 -16.71
N PRO A 80 6.79 -12.13 -16.32
CA PRO A 80 7.32 -11.00 -15.55
C PRO A 80 7.90 -11.40 -14.18
N GLY A 81 7.53 -12.57 -13.65
CA GLY A 81 8.03 -13.14 -12.41
C GLY A 81 9.28 -14.01 -12.53
N ASP A 82 9.95 -14.10 -13.70
CA ASP A 82 11.16 -14.91 -13.84
C ASP A 82 12.32 -14.37 -12.96
N PRO A 83 12.76 -15.12 -11.92
CA PRO A 83 13.84 -14.68 -11.03
C PRO A 83 15.21 -14.63 -11.73
N LYS A 84 15.36 -15.23 -12.91
CA LYS A 84 16.58 -15.11 -13.73
C LYS A 84 16.57 -13.87 -14.62
N SER A 85 15.43 -13.22 -14.82
CA SER A 85 15.31 -12.06 -15.71
C SER A 85 16.05 -10.85 -15.14
N HIS A 86 16.93 -10.26 -15.97
CA HIS A 86 17.69 -9.06 -15.60
C HIS A 86 16.78 -7.86 -15.23
N PRO A 87 15.63 -7.61 -15.91
CA PRO A 87 14.72 -6.52 -15.51
C PRO A 87 14.15 -6.69 -14.09
N LEU A 88 13.72 -7.90 -13.71
CA LEU A 88 13.17 -8.15 -12.37
C LEU A 88 14.26 -8.01 -11.30
N ARG A 89 15.44 -8.61 -11.50
CA ARG A 89 16.56 -8.49 -10.55
C ARG A 89 17.02 -7.03 -10.37
N SER A 90 17.05 -6.25 -11.44
CA SER A 90 17.38 -4.81 -11.38
C SER A 90 16.32 -4.01 -10.62
N LYS A 91 15.03 -4.35 -10.79
CA LYS A 91 13.92 -3.74 -10.04
C LYS A 91 13.99 -4.07 -8.55
N ILE A 92 14.13 -5.35 -8.19
CA ILE A 92 14.26 -5.84 -6.80
C ILE A 92 15.43 -5.13 -6.10
N LEU A 93 16.62 -5.14 -6.70
CA LEU A 93 17.80 -4.49 -6.12
C LEU A 93 17.58 -2.98 -5.91
N SER A 94 16.94 -2.30 -6.88
CA SER A 94 16.63 -0.87 -6.75
C SER A 94 15.68 -0.59 -5.58
N LEU A 95 14.65 -1.43 -5.39
CA LEU A 95 13.71 -1.31 -4.27
C LEU A 95 14.36 -1.67 -2.92
N GLN A 96 15.24 -2.67 -2.87
CA GLN A 96 16.02 -3.01 -1.67
C GLN A 96 16.94 -1.85 -1.23
N LEU A 97 17.59 -1.17 -2.19
CA LEU A 97 18.42 0.00 -1.90
C LEU A 97 17.57 1.20 -1.43
N LEU A 98 16.40 1.42 -2.03
CA LEU A 98 15.45 2.45 -1.57
C LEU A 98 14.94 2.15 -0.14
N LEU A 99 14.62 0.90 0.16
CA LEU A 99 14.22 0.46 1.49
C LEU A 99 15.32 0.71 2.52
N SER A 100 16.58 0.36 2.20
CA SER A 100 17.73 0.61 3.07
C SER A 100 17.91 2.09 3.44
N ILE A 101 17.72 3.01 2.47
CA ILE A 101 17.75 4.46 2.70
C ILE A 101 16.62 4.91 3.64
N LEU A 102 15.45 4.29 3.55
CA LEU A 102 14.22 4.73 4.25
C LEU A 102 14.00 4.06 5.61
N GLN A 103 14.65 2.92 5.89
CA GLN A 103 14.56 2.25 7.19
C GLN A 103 15.29 3.00 8.30
N ASN A 104 16.38 3.70 7.96
CA ASN A 104 17.15 4.56 8.88
C ASN A 104 17.49 5.90 8.22
N PRO A 105 16.49 6.74 7.89
CA PRO A 105 16.74 7.98 7.17
C PRO A 105 17.39 9.00 8.14
N GLY A 106 18.57 9.52 7.79
CA GLY A 106 19.23 10.53 8.61
C GLY A 106 18.42 11.84 8.67
N PRO A 107 18.60 12.70 9.71
CA PRO A 107 17.77 13.90 9.91
C PRO A 107 17.68 14.82 8.67
N ALA A 108 18.79 15.03 7.97
CA ALA A 108 18.85 15.85 6.76
C ALA A 108 18.05 15.27 5.57
N PHE A 109 17.80 13.96 5.55
CA PHE A 109 16.95 13.30 4.56
C PHE A 109 15.47 13.31 4.98
N GLN A 110 15.18 13.25 6.29
CA GLN A 110 13.81 13.37 6.82
C GLN A 110 13.22 14.78 6.64
N SER A 111 13.97 15.83 7.01
CA SER A 111 13.46 17.21 7.02
C SER A 111 13.73 18.01 5.73
N GLY A 112 14.60 17.53 4.84
CA GLY A 112 14.96 18.25 3.62
C GLY A 112 13.83 18.29 2.61
N GLU A 113 13.29 19.48 2.31
CA GLU A 113 12.19 19.69 1.35
C GLU A 113 12.46 19.06 -0.02
N ILE A 114 13.72 19.08 -0.48
CA ILE A 114 14.14 18.44 -1.73
C ILE A 114 13.92 16.92 -1.73
N PHE A 115 14.06 16.25 -0.58
CA PHE A 115 13.91 14.81 -0.41
C PHE A 115 12.46 14.44 -0.16
N ILE A 116 11.72 15.25 0.60
CA ILE A 116 10.26 15.15 0.71
C ILE A 116 9.63 15.27 -0.69
N THR A 117 10.10 16.21 -1.51
CA THR A 117 9.66 16.36 -2.91
C THR A 117 10.09 15.15 -3.76
N ALA A 118 11.31 14.64 -3.60
CA ALA A 118 11.75 13.43 -4.29
C ALA A 118 10.90 12.20 -3.94
N ILE A 119 10.48 12.05 -2.67
CA ILE A 119 9.60 10.98 -2.21
C ILE A 119 8.23 11.11 -2.88
N LYS A 120 7.63 12.31 -2.85
CA LYS A 120 6.33 12.59 -3.47
C LYS A 120 6.32 12.30 -4.98
N GLN A 121 7.29 12.83 -5.71
CA GLN A 121 7.29 12.82 -7.17
C GLN A 121 7.89 11.54 -7.77
N TYR A 122 8.95 10.97 -7.17
CA TYR A 122 9.67 9.82 -7.76
C TYR A 122 9.42 8.51 -7.02
N LEU A 123 9.44 8.51 -5.67
CA LEU A 123 9.27 7.27 -4.93
C LEU A 123 7.82 6.78 -4.99
N PHE A 124 6.82 7.63 -4.74
CA PHE A 124 5.42 7.19 -4.78
C PHE A 124 4.97 6.78 -6.18
N ALA A 125 5.40 7.49 -7.23
CA ALA A 125 5.19 7.04 -8.61
C ALA A 125 5.79 5.64 -8.86
N SER A 126 6.95 5.35 -8.26
CA SER A 126 7.53 3.99 -8.29
C SER A 126 6.71 2.98 -7.49
N LEU A 127 6.28 3.32 -6.27
CA LEU A 127 5.54 2.42 -5.39
C LEU A 127 4.17 2.05 -5.95
N LEU A 128 3.42 3.01 -6.51
CA LEU A 128 2.14 2.75 -7.16
C LEU A 128 2.34 1.85 -8.40
N LYS A 129 3.30 2.20 -9.27
CA LYS A 129 3.59 1.43 -10.49
C LYS A 129 4.08 0.01 -10.20
N ASN A 130 4.79 -0.21 -9.10
CA ASN A 130 5.32 -1.53 -8.72
C ASN A 130 4.36 -2.33 -7.84
N GLY A 131 3.55 -1.69 -6.99
CA GLY A 131 2.61 -2.36 -6.10
C GLY A 131 1.54 -3.14 -6.86
N VAL A 132 1.05 -2.61 -7.98
CA VAL A 132 0.07 -3.29 -8.85
C VAL A 132 0.68 -4.35 -9.79
N ILE A 133 2.00 -4.57 -9.75
CA ILE A 133 2.62 -5.70 -10.44
C ILE A 133 2.38 -6.94 -9.56
N TYR A 134 1.67 -7.93 -10.09
CA TYR A 134 1.35 -9.20 -9.41
C TYR A 134 2.58 -10.14 -9.24
N VAL A 135 3.71 -9.59 -8.76
CA VAL A 135 4.93 -10.33 -8.38
C VAL A 135 5.14 -10.16 -6.86
N PRO A 136 4.89 -11.22 -6.05
CA PRO A 136 4.90 -11.14 -4.58
C PRO A 136 6.14 -10.49 -3.96
N GLU A 137 7.34 -10.82 -4.45
CA GLU A 137 8.61 -10.26 -3.94
C GLU A 137 8.70 -8.73 -4.10
N VAL A 138 8.19 -8.21 -5.23
CA VAL A 138 8.14 -6.77 -5.50
C VAL A 138 7.14 -6.09 -4.57
N LEU A 139 5.97 -6.71 -4.37
CA LEU A 139 4.92 -6.20 -3.49
C LEU A 139 5.39 -6.11 -2.02
N VAL A 140 6.08 -7.13 -1.50
CA VAL A 140 6.66 -7.13 -0.14
C VAL A 140 7.65 -5.97 0.05
N LEU A 141 8.48 -5.68 -0.96
CA LEU A 141 9.39 -4.53 -0.92
C LEU A 141 8.64 -3.19 -0.95
N CYS A 142 7.61 -3.05 -1.79
CA CYS A 142 6.77 -1.86 -1.82
C CYS A 142 6.07 -1.60 -0.49
N LEU A 143 5.55 -2.64 0.17
CA LEU A 143 4.88 -2.54 1.46
C LEU A 143 5.86 -2.25 2.61
N SER A 144 7.07 -2.81 2.55
CA SER A 144 8.15 -2.51 3.51
C SER A 144 8.64 -1.06 3.40
N ILE A 145 8.74 -0.53 2.18
CA ILE A 145 9.03 0.88 1.93
C ILE A 145 7.88 1.74 2.46
N PHE A 146 6.63 1.39 2.16
CA PHE A 146 5.47 2.14 2.62
C PHE A 146 5.36 2.20 4.15
N ALA A 147 5.64 1.09 4.85
CA ALA A 147 5.72 1.09 6.31
C ALA A 147 6.81 2.06 6.84
N SER A 148 7.97 2.11 6.19
CA SER A 148 9.04 3.07 6.52
C SER A 148 8.60 4.52 6.28
N LEU A 149 7.79 4.78 5.25
CA LEU A 149 7.22 6.10 4.96
C LEU A 149 6.15 6.52 5.98
N LEU A 150 5.33 5.59 6.47
CA LEU A 150 4.37 5.84 7.55
C LEU A 150 5.08 6.23 8.86
N ILE A 151 6.20 5.58 9.19
CA ILE A 151 6.97 5.87 10.40
C ILE A 151 7.63 7.25 10.34
N TYR A 152 8.39 7.54 9.27
CA TYR A 152 9.28 8.71 9.24
C TYR A 152 8.77 9.93 8.45
N PHE A 153 7.77 9.77 7.59
CA PHE A 153 7.38 10.80 6.61
C PHE A 153 5.89 11.13 6.56
N LYS A 154 5.02 10.44 7.32
CA LYS A 154 3.55 10.53 7.16
C LYS A 154 2.99 11.96 7.14
N GLN A 155 3.52 12.85 7.97
CA GLN A 155 3.12 14.26 8.06
C GLN A 155 3.22 15.04 6.73
N HIS A 156 4.07 14.59 5.80
CA HIS A 156 4.23 15.23 4.51
C HIS A 156 3.43 14.56 3.38
N LEU A 157 2.87 13.38 3.60
CA LEU A 157 2.50 12.43 2.55
C LEU A 157 0.99 12.12 2.46
N LYS A 158 0.12 13.01 2.97
CA LYS A 158 -1.33 12.77 3.06
C LYS A 158 -1.95 12.21 1.77
N ILE A 159 -1.78 12.90 0.64
CA ILE A 159 -2.33 12.51 -0.68
C ILE A 159 -1.67 11.20 -1.19
N GLN A 160 -0.38 11.03 -0.93
CA GLN A 160 0.38 9.87 -1.38
C GLN A 160 0.00 8.59 -0.62
N ILE A 161 -0.24 8.70 0.68
CA ILE A 161 -0.79 7.64 1.52
C ILE A 161 -2.21 7.30 1.06
N GLU A 162 -3.05 8.30 0.77
CA GLU A 162 -4.41 8.09 0.25
C GLU A 162 -4.40 7.21 -1.01
N ALA A 163 -3.60 7.60 -2.01
CA ALA A 163 -3.46 6.87 -3.25
C ALA A 163 -2.90 5.45 -3.03
N PHE A 164 -1.90 5.26 -2.15
CA PHE A 164 -1.34 3.94 -1.90
C PHE A 164 -2.34 3.00 -1.18
N PHE A 165 -3.14 3.52 -0.25
CA PHE A 165 -4.23 2.77 0.34
C PHE A 165 -5.28 2.37 -0.70
N ARG A 166 -5.71 3.32 -1.53
CA ARG A 166 -6.75 3.11 -2.54
C ARG A 166 -6.31 2.13 -3.64
N GLU A 167 -5.19 2.39 -4.30
CA GLU A 167 -4.75 1.65 -5.49
C GLU A 167 -4.07 0.32 -5.15
N VAL A 168 -3.28 0.26 -4.06
CA VAL A 168 -2.46 -0.92 -3.73
C VAL A 168 -3.09 -1.76 -2.62
N LEU A 169 -3.30 -1.20 -1.43
CA LEU A 169 -3.78 -1.99 -0.28
C LEU A 169 -5.21 -2.48 -0.46
N LEU A 170 -6.15 -1.58 -0.75
CA LEU A 170 -7.57 -1.93 -0.90
C LEU A 170 -7.85 -2.47 -2.31
N GLY A 171 -7.26 -1.86 -3.34
CA GLY A 171 -7.38 -2.33 -4.73
C GLY A 171 -6.99 -3.79 -4.94
N LEU A 172 -5.85 -4.25 -4.41
CA LEU A 172 -5.42 -5.66 -4.55
C LEU A 172 -6.19 -6.64 -3.64
N LEU A 173 -6.73 -6.17 -2.51
CA LEU A 173 -7.57 -7.00 -1.64
C LEU A 173 -8.93 -7.29 -2.29
N GLU A 174 -9.51 -6.24 -2.88
CA GLU A 174 -10.77 -6.27 -3.64
C GLU A 174 -10.64 -7.01 -4.98
N ALA A 175 -9.47 -6.95 -5.63
CA ALA A 175 -9.25 -7.54 -6.96
C ALA A 175 -9.70 -9.02 -7.03
N PRO A 176 -10.63 -9.39 -7.93
CA PRO A 176 -11.14 -10.76 -8.01
C PRO A 176 -10.07 -11.75 -8.49
N GLY A 177 -9.18 -11.32 -9.39
CA GLY A 177 -8.08 -12.13 -9.94
C GLY A 177 -6.82 -12.21 -9.06
N ALA A 178 -6.75 -11.51 -7.92
CA ALA A 178 -5.56 -11.56 -7.06
C ALA A 178 -5.42 -12.92 -6.36
N SER A 179 -4.22 -13.51 -6.44
CA SER A 179 -3.92 -14.82 -5.85
C SER A 179 -3.99 -14.81 -4.32
N PHE A 180 -4.09 -16.00 -3.71
CA PHE A 180 -3.98 -16.17 -2.25
C PHE A 180 -2.77 -15.44 -1.67
N GLU A 181 -1.60 -15.61 -2.29
CA GLU A 181 -0.34 -15.05 -1.81
C GLU A 181 -0.36 -13.51 -1.78
N ILE A 182 -0.87 -12.88 -2.84
CA ILE A 182 -1.05 -11.42 -2.89
C ILE A 182 -2.04 -10.96 -1.80
N LYS A 183 -3.21 -11.60 -1.70
CA LYS A 183 -4.21 -11.24 -0.68
C LYS A 183 -3.70 -11.45 0.75
N TRP A 184 -2.89 -12.48 0.98
CA TRP A 184 -2.25 -12.76 2.26
C TRP A 184 -1.20 -11.71 2.63
N ILE A 185 -0.32 -11.33 1.70
CA ILE A 185 0.69 -10.28 1.90
C ILE A 185 0.04 -8.93 2.24
N ILE A 186 -1.05 -8.59 1.54
CA ILE A 186 -1.84 -7.38 1.79
C ILE A 186 -2.54 -7.47 3.16
N ALA A 187 -3.19 -8.57 3.48
CA ALA A 187 -3.87 -8.75 4.78
C ALA A 187 -2.90 -8.72 5.97
N ASP A 188 -1.70 -9.31 5.84
CA ASP A 188 -0.64 -9.22 6.85
C ASP A 188 -0.15 -7.78 7.06
N SER A 189 0.00 -7.03 5.96
CA SER A 189 0.44 -5.63 6.02
C SER A 189 -0.64 -4.73 6.62
N LEU A 190 -1.91 -4.94 6.26
CA LEU A 190 -3.05 -4.27 6.87
C LEU A 190 -3.17 -4.59 8.36
N HIS A 191 -2.93 -5.84 8.78
CA HIS A 191 -2.95 -6.20 10.20
C HIS A 191 -1.92 -5.40 11.03
N ARG A 192 -0.70 -5.22 10.49
CA ARG A 192 0.35 -4.43 11.15
C ARG A 192 -0.08 -2.97 11.31
N ILE A 193 -0.64 -2.36 10.25
CA ILE A 193 -1.18 -0.99 10.27
C ILE A 193 -2.35 -0.89 11.27
N CYS A 194 -3.28 -1.84 11.25
CA CYS A 194 -4.44 -1.88 12.15
C CYS A 194 -4.07 -2.12 13.62
N SER A 195 -2.82 -2.51 13.90
CA SER A 195 -2.31 -2.74 15.27
C SER A 195 -1.52 -1.55 15.82
N ASP A 196 -1.37 -0.46 15.06
CA ASP A 196 -0.87 0.83 15.52
C ASP A 196 -2.07 1.77 15.77
N ALA A 197 -2.26 2.17 17.03
CA ALA A 197 -3.39 2.98 17.44
C ALA A 197 -3.38 4.40 16.85
N GLN A 198 -2.19 4.99 16.68
CA GLN A 198 -2.07 6.30 16.05
C GLN A 198 -2.33 6.21 14.54
N CYS A 199 -1.85 5.17 13.86
CA CYS A 199 -2.14 4.96 12.45
C CYS A 199 -3.64 4.76 12.18
N VAL A 200 -4.35 4.00 13.02
CA VAL A 200 -5.80 3.79 12.91
C VAL A 200 -6.58 5.11 13.06
N VAL A 201 -6.21 5.94 14.03
CA VAL A 201 -6.86 7.24 14.26
C VAL A 201 -6.48 8.27 13.19
N ASP A 202 -5.22 8.30 12.75
CA ASP A 202 -4.76 9.12 11.64
C ASP A 202 -5.55 8.80 10.36
N LEU A 203 -5.89 7.53 10.10
CA LEU A 203 -6.71 7.15 8.95
C LEU A 203 -8.11 7.77 9.03
N TYR A 204 -8.79 7.65 10.17
CA TYR A 204 -10.14 8.19 10.35
C TYR A 204 -10.15 9.73 10.28
N LEU A 205 -9.26 10.40 11.03
CA LEU A 205 -9.24 11.85 11.13
C LEU A 205 -8.76 12.54 9.84
N ASN A 206 -7.80 11.95 9.11
CA ASN A 206 -7.26 12.60 7.92
C ASN A 206 -8.06 12.34 6.65
N TYR A 207 -8.83 11.24 6.55
CA TYR A 207 -9.45 10.84 5.28
C TYR A 207 -10.98 10.75 5.34
N ASP A 208 -11.57 10.29 6.44
CA ASP A 208 -13.02 10.14 6.57
C ASP A 208 -13.69 11.37 7.23
N CYS A 209 -12.92 12.17 7.98
CA CYS A 209 -13.41 13.40 8.60
C CYS A 209 -13.24 14.67 7.74
N GLU A 210 -12.72 14.55 6.51
CA GLU A 210 -12.55 15.66 5.57
C GLU A 210 -13.54 15.54 4.40
N LEU A 211 -14.38 16.57 4.19
CA LEU A 211 -15.51 16.59 3.25
C LEU A 211 -15.19 16.29 1.77
N VAL A 212 -13.91 16.30 1.40
CA VAL A 212 -13.42 16.18 0.01
C VAL A 212 -12.51 14.96 -0.17
N SER A 213 -12.14 14.26 0.91
CA SER A 213 -11.27 13.08 0.87
C SER A 213 -12.06 11.79 0.62
N ALA A 214 -11.34 10.73 0.24
CA ALA A 214 -11.91 9.40 0.14
C ALA A 214 -12.01 8.75 1.53
N ASN A 215 -13.17 8.14 1.85
CA ASN A 215 -13.39 7.39 3.10
C ASN A 215 -12.55 6.10 3.15
N ILE A 216 -11.26 6.22 3.44
CA ILE A 216 -10.32 5.10 3.49
C ILE A 216 -10.58 4.22 4.71
N PHE A 217 -10.90 4.80 5.86
CA PHE A 217 -11.13 4.03 7.09
C PHE A 217 -12.42 3.21 6.97
N GLU A 218 -13.53 3.80 6.49
CA GLU A 218 -14.75 3.07 6.15
C GLU A 218 -14.46 1.93 5.17
N ARG A 219 -13.81 2.23 4.03
CA ARG A 219 -13.51 1.21 3.00
C ARG A 219 -12.58 0.12 3.53
N LEU A 220 -11.64 0.44 4.40
CA LEU A 220 -10.78 -0.54 5.08
C LEU A 220 -11.62 -1.48 5.96
N VAL A 221 -12.43 -0.94 6.88
CA VAL A 221 -13.27 -1.74 7.78
C VAL A 221 -14.25 -2.63 7.01
N VAL A 222 -14.90 -2.08 5.98
CA VAL A 222 -15.82 -2.84 5.10
C VAL A 222 -15.12 -3.99 4.38
N ASN A 223 -13.88 -3.79 3.89
CA ASN A 223 -13.15 -4.86 3.22
C ASN A 223 -12.60 -5.92 4.17
N LEU A 224 -12.13 -5.53 5.36
CA LEU A 224 -11.74 -6.49 6.40
C LEU A 224 -12.95 -7.32 6.86
N ALA A 225 -14.15 -6.73 6.94
CA ALA A 225 -15.39 -7.45 7.18
C ALA A 225 -15.73 -8.44 6.04
N LYS A 226 -15.66 -8.03 4.77
CA LYS A 226 -15.86 -8.94 3.62
C LYS A 226 -14.85 -10.11 3.62
N LEU A 227 -13.61 -9.84 4.01
CA LEU A 227 -12.56 -10.85 4.14
C LEU A 227 -12.88 -11.85 5.27
N ALA A 228 -13.28 -11.35 6.44
CA ALA A 228 -13.68 -12.15 7.61
C ALA A 228 -14.89 -13.09 7.33
N HIS A 229 -15.88 -12.63 6.57
CA HIS A 229 -17.05 -13.44 6.18
C HIS A 229 -16.73 -14.41 5.01
N GLY A 230 -15.63 -14.17 4.28
CA GLY A 230 -15.19 -14.98 3.16
C GLY A 230 -16.05 -14.82 1.91
N GLY A 231 -16.22 -13.57 1.43
CA GLY A 231 -16.79 -13.28 0.10
C GLY A 231 -18.27 -13.59 -0.09
N ARG A 232 -18.95 -14.23 0.87
CA ARG A 232 -20.40 -14.40 0.88
C ARG A 232 -21.09 -13.06 1.13
N SER A 233 -21.49 -12.39 0.05
CA SER A 233 -22.46 -11.29 0.15
C SER A 233 -23.80 -11.82 0.68
N PRO A 234 -24.44 -11.15 1.66
CA PRO A 234 -25.77 -11.53 2.13
C PRO A 234 -26.87 -11.29 1.08
N SER A 235 -26.56 -10.72 -0.09
CA SER A 235 -27.49 -10.63 -1.22
C SER A 235 -27.69 -11.95 -1.98
N THR A 236 -27.00 -13.04 -1.60
CA THR A 236 -27.01 -14.31 -2.34
C THR A 236 -27.48 -15.49 -1.47
N GLU A 237 -28.54 -15.30 -0.68
CA GLU A 237 -29.16 -16.35 0.15
C GLU A 237 -29.94 -17.44 -0.64
N SER A 238 -29.72 -17.56 -1.95
CA SER A 238 -30.47 -18.50 -2.82
C SER A 238 -29.57 -19.41 -3.67
N SER A 239 -28.58 -20.06 -3.05
CA SER A 239 -27.98 -21.30 -3.59
C SER A 239 -27.29 -22.20 -2.56
N VAL A 240 -27.70 -22.17 -1.28
CA VAL A 240 -27.25 -23.19 -0.31
C VAL A 240 -28.12 -24.45 -0.43
N LEU A 241 -27.93 -25.17 -1.53
CA LEU A 241 -28.14 -26.61 -1.57
C LEU A 241 -26.92 -27.24 -2.23
N GLY A 242 -26.26 -28.15 -1.51
CA GLY A 242 -24.93 -28.63 -1.89
C GLY A 242 -24.95 -29.49 -3.14
N THR A 243 -24.58 -28.92 -4.28
CA THR A 243 -24.22 -29.68 -5.49
C THR A 243 -22.93 -29.15 -6.08
N SER A 244 -21.87 -29.98 -5.99
CA SER A 244 -20.73 -30.05 -6.91
C SER A 244 -20.23 -28.76 -7.58
N SER A 245 -19.04 -28.34 -7.15
CA SER A 245 -18.08 -27.65 -8.02
C SER A 245 -17.80 -28.52 -9.26
N LEU A 246 -18.45 -28.21 -10.38
CA LEU A 246 -18.08 -28.57 -11.75
C LEU A 246 -18.86 -27.64 -12.69
N TYR A 247 -18.25 -27.24 -13.81
CA TYR A 247 -18.84 -26.38 -14.86
C TYR A 247 -19.06 -24.88 -14.53
N SER A 248 -17.97 -24.16 -14.26
CA SER A 248 -17.83 -22.75 -14.69
C SER A 248 -16.66 -22.64 -15.67
N ASN A 249 -16.93 -22.91 -16.94
CA ASN A 249 -15.92 -23.01 -17.99
C ASN A 249 -15.59 -21.63 -18.61
N SER A 250 -14.79 -20.83 -17.91
CA SER A 250 -13.85 -19.85 -18.50
C SER A 250 -12.79 -19.37 -17.50
N THR A 251 -11.53 -19.33 -17.93
CA THR A 251 -10.32 -18.87 -17.20
C THR A 251 -9.92 -19.63 -15.93
N VAL A 252 -8.60 -19.81 -15.75
CA VAL A 252 -8.00 -20.51 -14.59
C VAL A 252 -7.89 -19.55 -13.42
N ALA A 253 -9.02 -19.15 -12.85
CA ALA A 253 -9.03 -18.75 -11.45
C ALA A 253 -8.72 -20.01 -10.63
N ILE A 254 -7.51 -20.10 -10.08
CA ILE A 254 -7.18 -21.16 -9.11
C ILE A 254 -8.06 -20.90 -7.89
N ALA A 255 -9.17 -21.61 -7.81
CA ALA A 255 -10.12 -21.50 -6.72
C ALA A 255 -9.37 -21.71 -5.40
N LEU A 256 -9.51 -20.74 -4.48
CA LEU A 256 -8.87 -20.80 -3.18
C LEU A 256 -9.27 -22.10 -2.48
N THR A 257 -8.30 -22.82 -1.93
CA THR A 257 -8.60 -23.98 -1.09
C THR A 257 -9.37 -23.53 0.14
N ALA A 258 -10.24 -24.38 0.70
CA ALA A 258 -10.99 -24.06 1.92
C ALA A 258 -10.06 -23.64 3.09
N HIS A 259 -8.84 -24.20 3.15
CA HIS A 259 -7.80 -23.79 4.09
C HIS A 259 -7.31 -22.36 3.85
N GLN A 260 -6.98 -21.99 2.61
CA GLN A 260 -6.57 -20.64 2.25
C GLN A 260 -7.67 -19.61 2.50
N GLU A 261 -8.93 -19.97 2.22
CA GLU A 261 -10.07 -19.11 2.54
C GLU A 261 -10.22 -18.93 4.06
N GLN A 262 -10.10 -20.00 4.85
CA GLN A 262 -10.12 -19.94 6.31
C GLN A 262 -8.98 -19.07 6.86
N GLN A 263 -7.76 -19.17 6.30
CA GLN A 263 -6.64 -18.32 6.68
C GLN A 263 -6.94 -16.83 6.45
N LEU A 264 -7.47 -16.46 5.27
CA LEU A 264 -7.87 -15.08 4.99
C LEU A 264 -8.99 -14.59 5.93
N ARG A 265 -9.98 -15.44 6.23
CA ARG A 265 -11.06 -15.12 7.17
C ARG A 265 -10.52 -14.82 8.58
N ILE A 266 -9.63 -15.67 9.09
CA ILE A 266 -8.96 -15.46 10.38
C ILE A 266 -8.19 -14.14 10.35
N ARG A 267 -7.42 -13.87 9.30
CA ARG A 267 -6.64 -12.62 9.20
C ARG A 267 -7.53 -11.38 9.15
N GLY A 268 -8.67 -11.44 8.46
CA GLY A 268 -9.69 -10.38 8.48
C GLY A 268 -10.25 -10.10 9.87
N LEU A 269 -10.59 -11.15 10.64
CA LEU A 269 -11.05 -11.03 12.02
C LEU A 269 -9.98 -10.46 12.95
N GLU A 270 -8.72 -10.88 12.80
CA GLU A 270 -7.59 -10.33 13.54
C GLU A 270 -7.41 -8.83 13.26
N CYS A 271 -7.47 -8.39 12.00
CA CYS A 271 -7.42 -6.97 11.66
C CYS A 271 -8.56 -6.17 12.29
N LEU A 272 -9.81 -6.63 12.21
CA LEU A 272 -10.96 -5.96 12.82
C LEU A 272 -10.82 -5.87 14.35
N THR A 273 -10.31 -6.93 14.97
CA THR A 273 -10.04 -6.97 16.41
C THR A 273 -8.95 -5.96 16.78
N SER A 274 -7.87 -5.87 15.99
CA SER A 274 -6.83 -4.85 16.17
C SER A 274 -7.40 -3.42 16.02
N VAL A 275 -8.23 -3.13 15.01
CA VAL A 275 -8.87 -1.81 14.84
C VAL A 275 -9.67 -1.43 16.10
N LEU A 276 -10.52 -2.32 16.60
CA LEU A 276 -11.31 -2.06 17.82
C LEU A 276 -10.42 -1.86 19.06
N HIS A 277 -9.39 -2.71 19.21
CA HIS A 277 -8.42 -2.58 20.30
C HIS A 277 -7.67 -1.24 20.23
N CYS A 278 -7.27 -0.81 19.04
CA CYS A 278 -6.60 0.46 18.79
C CYS A 278 -7.48 1.66 19.14
N MET A 279 -8.74 1.68 18.71
CA MET A 279 -9.69 2.75 19.07
C MET A 279 -9.92 2.83 20.59
N VAL A 280 -10.03 1.69 21.28
CA VAL A 280 -10.16 1.64 22.75
C VAL A 280 -8.86 2.08 23.43
N THR A 281 -7.69 1.69 22.90
CA THR A 281 -6.38 2.03 23.49
C THR A 281 -6.10 3.52 23.37
N TRP A 282 -6.33 4.11 22.19
CA TRP A 282 -6.15 5.54 21.98
C TRP A 282 -7.14 6.39 22.79
N SER A 283 -8.43 6.03 22.79
CA SER A 283 -9.43 6.79 23.54
C SER A 283 -9.23 6.76 25.06
N ARG A 284 -8.59 5.72 25.63
CA ARG A 284 -8.24 5.69 27.06
C ARG A 284 -7.37 6.87 27.47
N GLU A 285 -6.47 7.35 26.62
CA GLU A 285 -5.61 8.50 26.92
C GLU A 285 -6.42 9.79 27.11
N LEU A 286 -7.60 9.90 26.48
CA LEU A 286 -8.54 11.01 26.65
C LEU A 286 -9.40 10.91 27.93
N TYR A 287 -9.52 9.72 28.51
CA TYR A 287 -10.39 9.45 29.68
C TYR A 287 -9.61 9.25 30.99
N VAL A 288 -8.28 9.40 31.00
CA VAL A 288 -7.51 9.54 32.25
C VAL A 288 -7.75 10.95 32.81
N SER A 289 -8.45 11.04 33.95
CA SER A 289 -8.83 12.31 34.57
C SER A 289 -7.60 13.18 34.94
N PRO A 290 -7.67 14.52 34.80
CA PRO A 290 -6.58 15.44 35.16
C PRO A 290 -6.14 15.40 36.64
N GLU A 291 -6.96 14.83 37.52
CA GLU A 291 -6.83 14.84 38.98
C GLU A 291 -5.56 14.11 39.50
N GLN A 292 -4.86 13.35 38.66
CA GLN A 292 -3.61 12.66 39.04
C GLN A 292 -2.32 13.44 38.71
N GLN A 293 -2.39 14.58 37.99
CA GLN A 293 -1.20 15.42 37.70
C GLN A 293 -1.07 16.65 38.61
N SER A 294 -2.09 16.95 39.43
CA SER A 294 -2.07 18.07 40.38
C SER A 294 -1.56 17.68 41.78
N PHE A 295 -0.29 17.30 41.90
CA PHE A 295 0.41 17.26 43.21
C PHE A 295 1.29 18.52 43.38
N LEU A 296 0.65 19.69 43.34
CA LEU A 296 1.24 20.98 43.69
C LEU A 296 0.17 21.80 44.43
N GLY A 297 0.26 21.85 45.77
CA GLY A 297 -0.70 22.61 46.58
C GLY A 297 -1.06 21.98 47.92
N SER A 298 -0.07 21.61 48.74
CA SER A 298 -0.31 21.42 50.18
C SER A 298 -0.44 22.80 50.84
N GLU A 299 -1.65 23.38 50.83
CA GLU A 299 -1.92 24.60 51.60
C GLU A 299 -1.92 24.32 53.12
N PRO A 300 -1.49 25.30 53.96
CA PRO A 300 -1.31 25.09 55.38
C PRO A 300 -2.62 25.16 56.16
N SER A 301 -2.89 24.13 56.96
CA SER A 301 -4.02 24.12 57.91
C SER A 301 -3.73 25.00 59.13
N ALA A 302 -4.45 26.11 59.25
CA ALA A 302 -4.39 26.99 60.40
C ALA A 302 -5.51 26.68 61.42
N SER A 303 -5.16 26.16 62.60
CA SER A 303 -6.06 26.06 63.77
C SER A 303 -5.29 26.04 65.10
N GLN A 304 -5.07 27.24 65.64
CA GLN A 304 -4.99 27.64 67.06
C GLN A 304 -4.36 26.74 68.15
N ASN A 305 -3.41 27.36 68.87
CA ASN A 305 -3.15 27.30 70.32
C ASN A 305 -2.74 25.98 70.99
N SER A 306 -1.47 25.92 71.43
CA SER A 306 -1.16 26.19 72.87
C SER A 306 0.34 26.31 73.18
N ASP A 307 0.72 27.47 73.71
CA ASP A 307 1.64 27.71 74.83
C ASP A 307 3.19 27.51 74.75
N SER A 308 3.87 28.44 75.42
CA SER A 308 5.24 28.38 75.98
C SER A 308 6.45 28.08 75.07
N SER A 309 7.21 29.12 74.71
CA SER A 309 8.49 29.46 75.39
C SER A 309 9.32 30.47 74.59
N ILE A 310 9.88 31.46 75.29
CA ILE A 310 10.80 32.48 74.74
C ILE A 310 12.23 32.03 75.01
N GLU A 311 13.10 32.04 73.99
CA GLU A 311 14.53 32.35 74.19
C GLU A 311 15.22 32.86 72.91
N VAL A 312 16.43 33.40 73.06
CA VAL A 312 16.90 34.57 72.29
C VAL A 312 18.29 34.35 71.66
N SER A 313 18.51 34.92 70.47
CA SER A 313 19.81 35.12 69.78
C SER A 313 20.54 33.84 69.28
N SER A 314 21.52 33.86 68.38
CA SER A 314 22.27 34.97 67.75
C SER A 314 22.77 34.61 66.34
N THR A 315 23.05 35.63 65.52
CA THR A 315 23.77 35.55 64.23
C THR A 315 25.23 35.06 64.35
N SER A 316 25.74 34.33 63.36
CA SER A 316 27.12 34.52 62.84
C SER A 316 27.37 33.84 61.50
N SER A 317 27.92 34.57 60.54
CA SER A 317 28.52 34.06 59.29
C SER A 317 29.78 33.24 59.55
N SER A 318 30.18 32.35 58.63
CA SER A 318 31.54 32.35 58.02
C SER A 318 31.80 31.20 57.03
N LYS A 319 32.51 31.57 55.95
CA LYS A 319 33.24 30.75 54.96
C LYS A 319 32.42 29.97 53.94
#